data_AF-A0A843CE33-F1
#
_entry.id   AF-A0A843CE33-F1
#
_cell.length_a   1.000
_cell.length_b   1.000
_cell.length_c   1.000
_cell.angle_alpha   90.00
_cell.angle_beta   90.00
_cell.angle_gamma   90.00
#
_symmetry.space_group_name_H-M   'P 1'
#
loop_
_entity.id
_entity.type
_entity.pdbx_description
1 polymer ?
#
loop_
_entity_poly.entity_id
_entity_poly.type
_entity_poly.pdbx_seq_one_letter_code
_entity_poly.pdbx_strand_id
1 'polypeptide(L)'
;MLDLVAKKLFLTKGKGVHEDRLTSFEFALRDAGIAGTNIVLISSIFPPEAKLVSKREGLNHIKPGQVLFTIYSRNQTNEPHRLISASVGIAQPSDPKRYGYLSEYE
;
A
#
# COMPACT_ATOMS: atom_id res chain seq x y z
N MET A 1 -8.83 3.76 24.60
CA MET A 1 -7.71 3.78 23.64
C MET A 1 -8.28 3.43 22.27
N LEU A 2 -7.77 4.01 21.18
CA LEU A 2 -8.23 3.68 19.82
C LEU A 2 -7.76 2.27 19.43
N ASP A 3 -8.66 1.45 18.87
CA ASP A 3 -8.29 0.14 18.29
C ASP A 3 -7.73 0.36 16.87
N LEU A 4 -6.41 0.27 16.73
CA LEU A 4 -5.69 0.46 15.48
C LEU A 4 -5.32 -0.87 14.80
N VAL A 5 -6.00 -1.96 15.13
CA VAL A 5 -5.77 -3.27 14.50
C VAL A 5 -6.63 -3.41 13.23
N ALA A 6 -5.97 -3.35 12.07
CA ALA A 6 -6.64 -3.52 10.78
C ALA A 6 -7.32 -4.90 10.65
N LYS A 7 -8.57 -4.92 10.18
CA LYS A 7 -9.36 -6.15 9.97
C LYS A 7 -9.45 -6.56 8.50
N LYS A 8 -9.19 -5.62 7.59
CA LYS A 8 -9.18 -5.82 6.14
C LYS A 8 -7.95 -5.14 5.56
N LEU A 9 -7.30 -5.83 4.63
CA LEU A 9 -6.16 -5.33 3.88
C LEU A 9 -6.46 -5.52 2.40
N PHE A 10 -5.95 -4.64 1.55
CA PHE A 10 -5.99 -4.84 0.10
C PHE A 10 -4.66 -4.39 -0.49
N LEU A 11 -4.30 -4.99 -1.63
CA LEU A 11 -3.12 -4.58 -2.38
C LEU A 11 -3.53 -3.65 -3.51
N THR A 12 -2.71 -2.63 -3.73
CA THR A 12 -2.80 -1.76 -4.90
C THR A 12 -1.41 -1.45 -5.40
N LYS A 13 -1.33 -1.00 -6.65
CA LYS A 13 -0.12 -0.54 -7.31
C LYS A 13 -0.48 0.59 -8.25
N GLY A 14 0.48 1.45 -8.52
CA GLY A 14 0.33 2.47 -9.52
C GLY A 14 1.67 2.98 -10.02
N LYS A 15 1.64 3.66 -11.15
CA LYS A 15 2.80 4.36 -11.72
C LYS A 15 2.44 5.81 -12.00
N GLY A 16 3.43 6.68 -11.92
CA GLY A 16 3.29 8.09 -12.26
C GLY A 16 4.54 8.59 -12.95
N VAL A 17 4.34 9.45 -13.95
CA VAL A 17 5.41 10.04 -14.75
C VAL A 17 5.18 11.54 -14.76
N HIS A 18 6.17 12.29 -14.31
CA HIS A 18 6.16 13.75 -14.29
C HIS A 18 7.60 14.26 -14.20
N GLU A 19 7.85 15.48 -14.66
CA GLU A 19 9.16 16.14 -14.55
C GLU A 19 9.53 16.42 -13.08
N ASP A 20 8.55 16.89 -12.30
CA ASP A 20 8.67 17.00 -10.85
C ASP A 20 8.50 15.64 -10.14
N ARG A 21 9.42 15.36 -9.22
CA ARG A 21 9.50 14.10 -8.48
C ARG A 21 8.36 13.90 -7.48
N LEU A 22 7.86 14.96 -6.86
CA LEU A 22 6.76 14.86 -5.91
C LEU A 22 5.45 14.56 -6.66
N THR A 23 5.23 15.26 -7.77
CA THR A 23 4.07 15.05 -8.63
C THR A 23 4.08 13.67 -9.29
N SER A 24 5.24 13.14 -9.68
CA SER A 24 5.31 11.76 -10.23
C SER A 24 4.87 10.73 -9.19
N PHE A 25 5.20 10.93 -7.91
CA PHE A 25 4.70 10.09 -6.82
C PHE A 25 3.20 10.28 -6.56
N GLU A 26 2.69 11.52 -6.58
CA GLU A 26 1.25 11.80 -6.48
C GLU A 26 0.45 11.07 -7.58
N PHE A 27 0.97 11.08 -8.81
CA PHE A 27 0.35 10.39 -9.94
C PHE A 27 0.34 8.86 -9.75
N ALA A 28 1.41 8.30 -9.17
CA ALA A 28 1.45 6.89 -8.80
C ALA A 28 0.38 6.54 -7.73
N LEU A 29 0.17 7.42 -6.74
CA LEU A 29 -0.90 7.26 -5.75
C LEU A 29 -2.29 7.40 -6.37
N ARG A 30 -2.46 8.26 -7.38
CA ARG A 30 -3.71 8.44 -8.11
C ARG A 30 -4.05 7.19 -8.94
N ASP A 31 -3.08 6.64 -9.66
CA ASP A 31 -3.22 5.37 -10.38
C ASP A 31 -3.50 4.19 -9.41
N ALA A 32 -2.86 4.20 -8.24
CA ALA A 32 -3.14 3.26 -7.16
C ALA A 32 -4.54 3.44 -6.53
N GLY A 33 -5.22 4.56 -6.78
CA GLY A 33 -6.57 4.87 -6.26
C GLY A 33 -6.60 5.37 -4.82
N ILE A 34 -5.46 5.78 -4.26
CA ILE A 34 -5.32 6.18 -2.85
C ILE A 34 -4.78 7.61 -2.65
N ALA A 35 -4.63 8.41 -3.71
CA ALA A 35 -4.13 9.80 -3.62
C ALA A 35 -4.94 10.71 -2.68
N GLY A 36 -6.23 10.44 -2.47
CA GLY A 36 -7.08 11.24 -1.58
C GLY A 36 -6.91 10.93 -0.09
N THR A 37 -5.81 10.31 0.33
CA THR A 37 -5.59 9.81 1.71
C THR A 37 -4.24 10.23 2.27
N ASN A 38 -4.08 10.12 3.59
CA ASN A 38 -2.81 10.33 4.28
C ASN A 38 -2.16 8.97 4.56
N ILE A 39 -1.05 8.65 3.88
CA ILE A 39 -0.35 7.37 4.08
C ILE A 39 0.67 7.45 5.22
N VAL A 40 0.65 6.48 6.12
CA VAL A 40 1.61 6.33 7.21
C VAL A 40 2.33 5.00 7.03
N LEU A 41 3.66 5.07 6.86
CA LEU A 41 4.50 3.88 6.76
C LEU A 41 4.55 3.15 8.11
N ILE A 42 4.34 1.83 8.10
CA ILE A 42 4.40 0.96 9.30
C ILE A 42 5.41 -0.20 9.10
N SER A 43 5.71 -0.93 10.18
CA SER A 43 6.79 -1.93 10.25
C SER A 43 6.48 -3.32 9.67
N SER A 44 5.41 -3.48 8.87
CA SER A 44 5.19 -4.70 8.07
C SER A 44 4.63 -5.96 8.78
N ILE A 45 3.61 -5.79 9.63
CA ILE A 45 2.86 -6.91 10.23
C ILE A 45 1.49 -7.11 9.55
N PHE A 46 1.17 -8.36 9.19
CA PHE A 46 -0.18 -8.76 8.80
C PHE A 46 -0.96 -9.19 10.06
N PRO A 47 -2.03 -8.48 10.47
CA PRO A 47 -2.69 -8.76 11.73
C PRO A 47 -3.38 -10.13 11.75
N PRO A 48 -3.45 -10.80 12.92
CA PRO A 48 -4.27 -12.00 13.09
C PRO A 48 -5.71 -11.79 12.65
N GLU A 49 -6.29 -12.81 12.03
CA GLU A 49 -7.68 -12.88 11.55
C GLU A 49 -8.07 -11.80 10.51
N ALA A 50 -7.14 -10.96 10.08
CA ALA A 50 -7.41 -9.96 9.06
C ALA A 50 -7.61 -10.60 7.69
N LYS A 51 -8.51 -10.03 6.90
CA LYS A 51 -8.87 -10.56 5.57
C LYS A 51 -8.19 -9.75 4.48
N LEU A 52 -7.56 -10.47 3.54
CA LEU A 52 -7.16 -9.87 2.28
C LEU A 52 -8.40 -9.75 1.38
N VAL A 53 -8.74 -8.52 1.01
CA VAL A 53 -9.89 -8.21 0.16
C VAL A 53 -9.44 -7.62 -1.17
N SER A 54 -10.33 -7.62 -2.16
CA SER A 54 -10.06 -7.01 -3.46
C SER A 54 -9.82 -5.50 -3.34
N LYS A 55 -9.03 -4.91 -4.26
CA LYS A 55 -8.86 -3.44 -4.35
C LYS A 55 -10.20 -2.71 -4.37
N ARG A 56 -11.17 -3.20 -5.17
CA ARG A 56 -12.50 -2.59 -5.27
C ARG A 56 -13.23 -2.56 -3.93
N GLU A 57 -13.22 -3.67 -3.19
CA GLU A 57 -13.83 -3.72 -1.86
C GLU A 57 -13.09 -2.82 -0.87
N GLY A 58 -11.76 -2.87 -0.86
CA GLY A 58 -10.93 -2.06 0.02
C GLY A 58 -11.15 -0.55 -0.16
N LEU A 59 -11.24 -0.09 -1.41
CA LEU A 59 -11.49 1.31 -1.73
C LEU A 59 -12.86 1.79 -1.25
N ASN A 60 -13.88 0.93 -1.21
CA ASN A 60 -15.21 1.29 -0.68
C ASN A 60 -15.19 1.59 0.83
N HIS A 61 -14.14 1.18 1.55
CA HIS A 61 -13.96 1.43 2.98
C HIS A 61 -13.14 2.69 3.28
N ILE A 62 -12.60 3.37 2.26
CA ILE A 62 -11.73 4.53 2.42
C ILE A 62 -12.53 5.82 2.32
N LYS A 63 -12.25 6.75 3.24
CA LYS A 63 -12.77 8.12 3.19
C LYS A 63 -11.69 9.11 2.72
N PRO A 64 -12.06 10.17 1.99
CA PRO A 64 -11.13 11.27 1.70
C PRO A 64 -10.49 11.82 3.00
N GLY A 65 -9.17 12.03 2.97
CA GLY A 65 -8.38 12.52 4.10
C GLY A 65 -8.04 11.48 5.17
N GLN A 66 -8.54 10.24 5.06
CA GLN A 66 -8.29 9.19 6.06
C GLN A 66 -6.80 8.85 6.17
N VAL A 67 -6.34 8.60 7.40
CA VAL A 67 -5.02 8.04 7.65
C VAL A 67 -5.04 6.54 7.32
N LEU A 68 -4.21 6.13 6.36
CA LEU A 68 -4.00 4.74 6.00
C LEU A 68 -2.64 4.29 6.53
N PHE A 69 -2.64 3.36 7.49
CA PHE A 69 -1.43 2.64 7.86
C PHE A 69 -1.11 1.64 6.74
N THR A 70 0.02 1.85 6.08
CA THR A 70 0.36 1.18 4.81
C THR A 70 1.82 0.80 4.81
N ILE A 71 2.14 -0.35 4.23
CA ILE A 71 3.50 -0.64 3.78
C ILE A 71 3.56 -0.41 2.28
N TYR A 72 4.64 0.18 1.79
CA TYR A 72 4.82 0.39 0.37
C TYR A 72 6.30 0.35 0.02
N SER A 73 6.59 -0.28 -1.12
CA SER A 73 7.84 -0.08 -1.85
C SER A 73 7.66 1.07 -2.83
N ARG A 74 8.70 1.88 -3.04
CA ARG A 74 8.70 2.96 -4.04
C ARG A 74 10.03 3.04 -4.74
N ASN A 75 10.01 2.74 -6.03
CA ASN A 75 11.15 2.94 -6.93
C ASN A 75 10.85 4.06 -7.93
N GLN A 76 11.88 4.76 -8.41
CA GLN A 76 11.76 5.91 -9.31
C GLN A 76 13.04 6.08 -10.14
N THR A 77 12.91 6.65 -11.34
CA THR A 77 14.04 6.93 -12.24
C THR A 77 13.75 8.18 -13.07
N ASN A 78 14.82 8.87 -13.48
CA ASN A 78 14.79 9.94 -14.48
C ASN A 78 15.49 9.52 -15.79
N GLU A 79 15.89 8.25 -15.92
CA GLU A 79 16.46 7.71 -17.14
C GLU A 79 15.35 7.32 -18.12
N PRO A 80 15.33 7.88 -19.35
CA PRO A 80 14.38 7.47 -20.38
C PRO A 80 14.43 5.96 -20.62
N HIS A 81 13.27 5.32 -20.73
CA HIS A 81 13.11 3.89 -21.00
C HIS A 81 13.69 2.93 -19.95
N ARG A 82 14.15 3.43 -18.79
CA ARG A 82 14.62 2.56 -17.71
C ARG A 82 13.45 1.79 -17.10
N LEU A 83 13.57 0.47 -17.11
CA LEU A 83 12.62 -0.41 -16.42
C LEU A 83 12.89 -0.34 -14.91
N ILE A 84 11.84 -0.03 -14.15
CA ILE A 84 11.82 -0.08 -12.69
C ILE A 84 10.61 -0.88 -12.22
N SER A 85 10.70 -1.42 -11.02
CA SER A 85 9.61 -2.14 -10.36
C SER A 85 9.47 -1.64 -8.92
N ALA A 86 8.30 -1.84 -8.34
CA ALA A 86 8.12 -1.75 -6.90
C ALA A 86 7.11 -2.83 -6.53
N SER A 87 7.38 -3.58 -5.47
CA SER A 87 6.56 -4.71 -5.09
C SER A 87 6.40 -4.83 -3.59
N VAL A 88 5.26 -5.41 -3.21
CA VAL A 88 4.98 -5.79 -1.83
C VAL A 88 4.49 -7.22 -1.80
N GLY A 89 4.93 -7.98 -0.80
CA GLY A 89 4.55 -9.36 -0.54
C GLY A 89 3.76 -9.50 0.75
N ILE A 90 3.05 -10.63 0.87
CA ILE A 90 2.34 -11.02 2.08
C ILE A 90 2.72 -12.46 2.40
N ALA A 91 3.16 -12.71 3.63
CA ALA A 91 3.36 -14.04 4.19
C ALA A 91 2.29 -14.27 5.27
N GLN A 92 1.28 -15.08 4.95
CA GLN A 92 0.21 -15.43 5.89
C GLN A 92 0.51 -16.78 6.56
N PRO A 93 0.41 -16.88 7.90
CA PRO A 93 0.51 -18.17 8.57
C PRO A 93 -0.69 -19.05 8.22
N SER A 94 -0.51 -20.38 8.30
CA SER A 94 -1.62 -21.34 8.17
C SER A 94 -2.64 -21.22 9.30
N ASP A 95 -2.18 -20.83 10.49
CA ASP A 95 -3.03 -20.52 11.65
C ASP A 95 -3.40 -19.03 11.63
N PRO A 96 -4.67 -18.66 11.35
CA PRO A 96 -5.10 -17.27 11.25
C PRO A 96 -5.05 -16.51 12.58
N LYS A 97 -4.87 -17.20 13.72
CA LYS A 97 -4.68 -16.56 15.03
C LYS A 97 -3.27 -16.01 15.23
N ARG A 98 -2.33 -16.40 14.37
CA ARG A 98 -0.97 -15.85 14.37
C ARG A 98 -0.89 -14.66 13.43
N TYR A 99 0.03 -13.75 13.72
CA TYR A 99 0.33 -12.67 12.80
C TYR A 99 1.17 -13.19 11.63
N GLY A 100 1.00 -12.56 10.48
CA GLY A 100 1.86 -12.73 9.31
C GLY A 100 2.79 -11.55 9.11
N TYR A 101 3.49 -11.56 7.98
CA TYR A 101 4.41 -10.50 7.61
C TYR A 101 3.99 -9.88 6.29
N LEU A 102 4.24 -8.59 6.17
CA LEU A 102 4.27 -7.88 4.90
C LEU A 102 5.74 -7.72 4.52
N SER A 103 6.05 -7.66 3.24
CA SER A 103 7.40 -7.36 2.77
C SER A 103 7.36 -6.32 1.67
N GLU A 104 8.34 -5.43 1.64
CA GLU A 104 8.56 -4.47 0.56
C GLU A 104 9.86 -4.81 -0.18
N TYR A 105 9.85 -4.67 -1.51
CA TYR A 105 11.04 -4.86 -2.35
C TYR A 105 11.03 -3.84 -3.50
N GLU A 106 12.17 -3.18 -3.72
CA GLU A 106 12.39 -2.14 -4.75
C GLU A 106 13.03 -2.70 -6.04
#